data_AF-A0A396ARD0-F1
#
_entry.id   AF-A0A396ARD0-F1
#
_cell.length_a   1.000
_cell.length_b   1.000
_cell.length_c   1.000
_cell.angle_alpha   90.00
_cell.angle_beta   90.00
_cell.angle_gamma   90.00
#
_symmetry.space_group_name_H-M   'P 1'
#
loop_
_entity.id
_entity.type
_entity.pdbx_description
1 polymer ?
#
loop_
_entity_poly.entity_id
_entity_poly.type
_entity_poly.pdbx_seq_one_letter_code
_entity_poly.pdbx_strand_id
1 'polypeptide(L)' 'MLLKEQLKQNQLMQEELQRNYDNVTAYVKNGIANQADLDAVKVEQLNNIQQRHTLEATYRAYGKMLSLGPQTSKSKI' A
#
# COMPACT_ATOMS: atom_id res chain seq x y z
N MET A 1 5.30 -15.67 -3.48
CA MET A 1 4.99 -15.43 -2.05
C MET A 1 3.84 -14.44 -1.99
N LEU A 2 2.85 -14.68 -1.12
CA LEU A 2 1.65 -13.86 -0.97
C LEU A 2 1.94 -12.36 -0.77
N LEU A 3 2.93 -12.00 0.05
CA LEU A 3 3.31 -10.61 0.32
C LEU A 3 3.74 -9.81 -0.93
N LYS A 4 4.44 -10.46 -1.88
CA LYS A 4 4.84 -9.79 -3.13
C LYS A 4 3.62 -9.49 -4.00
N GLU A 5 2.65 -10.39 -4.03
CA GLU A 5 1.41 -10.17 -4.76
C GLU A 5 0.57 -9.09 -4.10
N GLN A 6 0.48 -9.06 -2.77
CA GLN A 6 -0.19 -7.97 -2.05
C GLN A 6 0.43 -6.59 -2.34
N LEU A 7 1.77 -6.50 -2.40
CA LEU A 7 2.46 -5.26 -2.79
C LEU A 7 2.13 -4.85 -4.24
N LYS A 8 2.04 -5.82 -5.15
CA LYS A 8 1.64 -5.57 -6.54
C LYS A 8 0.20 -5.08 -6.64
N GLN A 9 -0.73 -5.73 -5.94
CA GLN A 9 -2.14 -5.32 -5.91
C GLN A 9 -2.31 -3.92 -5.30
N ASN A 10 -1.57 -3.62 -4.24
CA ASN A 10 -1.54 -2.28 -3.65
C ASN A 10 -1.03 -1.22 -4.64
N GLN A 11 -0.03 -1.53 -5.46
CA GLN A 11 0.42 -0.64 -6.52
C GLN A 11 -0.66 -0.43 -7.60
N LEU A 12 -1.28 -1.50 -8.09
CA LEU A 12 -2.35 -1.41 -9.10
C LEU A 12 -3.54 -0.59 -8.59
N MET A 13 -3.92 -0.78 -7.32
CA MET A 13 -4.94 0.02 -6.65
C MET A 13 -4.54 1.50 -6.59
N GLN A 14 -3.27 1.82 -6.30
CA GLN A 14 -2.81 3.21 -6.31
C GLN A 14 -2.94 3.86 -7.69
N GLU A 15 -2.58 3.12 -8.75
CA GLU A 15 -2.71 3.59 -10.13
C GLU A 15 -4.18 3.79 -10.53
N GLU A 16 -5.08 2.93 -10.04
CA GLU A 16 -6.52 3.07 -10.24
C GLU A 16 -7.09 4.27 -9.51
N LEU A 17 -6.74 4.46 -8.25
CA LEU A 17 -7.13 5.62 -7.46
C LEU A 17 -6.61 6.92 -8.08
N GLN A 18 -5.42 6.91 -8.69
CA GLN A 18 -4.92 8.07 -9.43
C GLN A 18 -5.76 8.38 -10.67
N ARG A 19 -6.11 7.37 -11.47
CA ARG A 19 -7.02 7.57 -12.62
C ARG A 19 -8.39 8.08 -12.16
N ASN A 20 -8.90 7.56 -11.05
CA ASN A 20 -10.15 8.04 -10.45
C ASN A 20 -10.04 9.51 -10.03
N TYR A 21 -8.96 9.87 -9.34
CA TYR A 21 -8.68 11.24 -8.93
C TYR A 21 -8.67 12.21 -10.13
N ASP A 22 -8.03 11.83 -11.22
CA ASP A 22 -7.95 12.65 -12.44
C ASP A 22 -9.35 12.83 -13.06
N ASN A 23 -10.16 11.77 -13.10
CA ASN A 23 -11.54 11.81 -13.61
C ASN A 23 -12.44 12.68 -12.72
N VAL A 24 -12.41 12.47 -11.40
CA VAL A 24 -13.21 13.25 -10.44
C VAL A 24 -12.79 14.73 -10.48
N THR A 25 -11.50 15.02 -10.62
CA THR A 25 -11.01 16.39 -10.82
C THR A 25 -11.64 17.03 -12.06
N ALA A 26 -11.76 16.28 -13.18
CA ALA A 26 -12.43 16.78 -14.38
C ALA A 26 -13.93 17.02 -14.14
N TYR A 27 -14.61 16.13 -13.40
CA TYR A 27 -16.01 16.29 -13.03
C TYR A 27 -16.24 17.49 -12.11
N VAL A 28 -15.34 17.74 -11.16
CA VAL A 28 -15.40 18.94 -10.31
C VAL A 28 -15.25 20.21 -11.15
N LYS A 29 -14.30 20.24 -12.09
CA LYS A 29 -14.12 21.39 -13.00
C LYS A 29 -15.35 21.65 -13.86
N ASN A 30 -16.07 20.59 -14.25
CA ASN A 30 -17.29 20.68 -15.05
C ASN A 30 -18.57 20.85 -14.22
N GLY A 31 -18.46 20.97 -12.89
CA GLY A 31 -19.60 21.15 -11.98
C GLY A 31 -20.49 19.90 -11.79
N ILE A 32 -20.00 18.72 -12.17
CA ILE A 32 -20.71 17.43 -12.06
C ILE A 32 -20.46 16.78 -10.69
N ALA A 33 -19.27 16.99 -10.12
CA ALA A 33 -18.86 16.46 -8.82
C ALA A 33 -18.43 17.59 -7.88
N ASN A 34 -18.33 17.29 -6.59
CA ASN A 34 -17.96 18.25 -5.56
C ASN A 34 -16.56 17.96 -5.03
N GLN A 35 -15.96 18.95 -4.35
CA GLN A 35 -14.65 18.80 -3.72
C GLN A 35 -14.62 17.64 -2.72
N ALA A 36 -15.75 17.33 -2.06
CA ALA A 36 -15.87 16.20 -1.14
C ALA A 36 -15.64 14.84 -1.83
N ASP A 37 -16.09 14.68 -3.08
CA ASP A 37 -15.86 13.46 -3.86
C ASP A 37 -14.35 13.31 -4.16
N LEU A 38 -13.69 14.42 -4.47
CA LEU A 38 -12.25 14.44 -4.72
C LEU A 38 -11.44 14.16 -3.44
N ASP A 39 -11.88 14.68 -2.30
CA ASP A 39 -11.25 14.46 -1.00
C ASP A 39 -11.40 13.00 -0.54
N ALA A 40 -12.54 12.36 -0.82
CA ALA A 40 -12.74 10.94 -0.56
C ALA A 40 -11.70 10.08 -1.28
N VAL A 41 -11.43 10.36 -2.57
CA VAL A 41 -10.40 9.65 -3.34
C VAL A 41 -9.00 9.86 -2.74
N LYS A 42 -8.68 11.08 -2.29
CA LYS A 42 -7.39 11.35 -1.62
C LYS A 42 -7.23 10.54 -0.33
N VAL A 43 -8.30 10.42 0.47
CA VAL A 43 -8.27 9.60 1.69
C VAL A 43 -7.97 8.15 1.37
N GLU A 44 -8.60 7.58 0.33
CA GLU A 44 -8.33 6.21 -0.12
C GLU A 44 -6.88 6.05 -0.61
N GLN A 45 -6.35 7.02 -1.37
CA GLN A 45 -4.94 7.02 -1.78
C GLN A 45 -3.99 6.98 -0.57
N LEU A 46 -4.24 7.81 0.45
CA LEU A 46 -3.43 7.85 1.67
C LEU A 46 -3.50 6.52 2.43
N ASN A 47 -4.69 5.94 2.55
CA ASN A 47 -4.89 4.64 3.19
C ASN A 47 -4.11 3.53 2.47
N ASN A 48 -4.16 3.52 1.14
CA ASN A 48 -3.45 2.52 0.34
C ASN A 48 -1.92 2.68 0.44
N ILE A 49 -1.40 3.92 0.48
CA ILE A 49 0.03 4.20 0.76
C ILE A 49 0.41 3.69 2.15
N GLN A 50 -0.41 3.96 3.17
CA GLN A 50 -0.14 3.50 4.53
C GLN A 50 -0.12 1.96 4.62
N GLN A 51 -1.04 1.29 3.93
CA GLN A 51 -1.05 -0.17 3.83
C GLN A 51 0.22 -0.70 3.16
N ARG A 52 0.73 -0.02 2.11
CA ARG A 52 1.98 -0.37 1.46
C ARG A 52 3.15 -0.37 2.43
N HIS A 53 3.28 0.68 3.24
CA HIS A 53 4.35 0.77 4.24
C HIS A 53 4.31 -0.41 5.22
N THR A 54 3.12 -0.80 5.68
CA THR A 54 2.92 -1.96 6.54
C THR A 54 3.33 -3.27 5.86
N LEU A 55 2.95 -3.46 4.59
CA LEU A 55 3.32 -4.64 3.80
C LEU A 55 4.83 -4.73 3.58
N GLU A 56 5.49 -3.62 3.24
CA GLU A 56 6.93 -3.60 3.06
C GLU A 56 7.70 -3.84 4.36
N ALA A 57 7.23 -3.28 5.49
CA ALA A 57 7.81 -3.53 6.81
C ALA A 57 7.71 -5.03 7.16
N THR A 58 6.53 -5.63 6.93
CA THR A 58 6.30 -7.06 7.15
C THR A 58 7.19 -7.92 6.26
N TYR A 59 7.30 -7.58 4.97
CA TYR A 59 8.16 -8.28 4.02
C TYR A 59 9.64 -8.24 4.45
N ARG A 60 10.12 -7.07 4.90
CA ARG A 60 11.49 -6.90 5.43
C ARG A 60 11.70 -7.73 6.71
N ALA A 61 10.75 -7.73 7.64
CA ALA A 61 10.83 -8.50 8.88
C ALA A 61 10.85 -10.02 8.61
N TYR A 62 10.01 -10.50 7.69
CA TYR A 62 9.99 -11.89 7.27
C TYR A 62 11.32 -12.32 6.64
N GLY A 63 11.89 -11.50 5.75
CA GLY A 63 13.22 -11.75 5.18
C GLY A 63 14.31 -11.85 6.24
N LYS A 64 14.30 -10.97 7.25
CA LYS A 64 15.22 -11.02 8.40
C LYS A 64 15.06 -12.33 9.19
N MET A 65 13.83 -12.70 9.53
CA MET A 65 13.55 -13.95 10.27
C MET A 65 14.07 -15.18 9.53
N LEU A 66 13.84 -15.27 8.22
CA LEU A 66 14.35 -16.36 7.40
C LEU A 66 15.88 -16.36 7.31
N SER A 67 16.52 -15.18 7.29
CA SER A 67 17.98 -15.06 7.22
C SER A 67 18.69 -15.43 8.53
N LEU A 68 18.00 -15.38 9.68
CA LEU A 68 18.61 -15.63 10.98
C LEU A 68 18.86 -17.12 11.28
N GLY A 69 18.16 -18.04 10.61
CA GLY A 69 18.35 -19.50 10.76
C GLY A 69 18.19 -20.05 12.19
N PRO A 70 18.08 -21.37 12.40
CA PRO A 70 17.92 -21.95 13.73
C PRO A 70 19.26 -22.05 14.52
N GLN A 71 20.02 -20.96 14.62
CA GLN A 71 21.35 -20.94 15.24
C GLN A 71 21.43 -20.23 16.61
N THR A 72 20.32 -20.09 17.34
CA THR A 72 20.33 -19.57 18.71
C THR A 72 20.30 -20.65 19.81
N SER A 73 20.44 -21.94 19.45
CA SER A 73 20.57 -23.03 20.43
C SER A 73 21.84 -23.85 20.20
N LYS A 74 23.01 -23.20 20.14
CA LYS A 74 24.27 -23.88 20.46
C LYS A 74 25.15 -23.00 21.35
N SER A 75 25.37 -23.52 22.56
CA SER A 75 26.40 -23.18 23.54
C SER A 75 26.19 -21.93 24.40
N LYS A 76 25.85 -22.15 25.67
CA LYS A 76 26.78 -21.90 26.77
C LYS A 76 26.66 -23.03 27.81
N ILE A 77 27.74 -23.81 27.86
CA ILE A 77 28.35 -24.57 28.97
C ILE A 77 27.48 -24.80 30.21
#